data_AF-A0A7L7IML7-F1
#
_entry.id   AF-A0A7L7IML7-F1
#
_cell.length_a   1.000
_cell.length_b   1.000
_cell.length_c   1.000
_cell.angle_alpha   90.00
_cell.angle_beta   90.00
_cell.angle_gamma   90.00
#
_symmetry.space_group_name_H-M   'P 1'
#
loop_
_entity.id
_entity.type
_entity.pdbx_description
1 polymer ?
#
loop_
_entity_poly.entity_id
_entity_poly.type
_entity_poly.pdbx_seq_one_letter_code
_entity_poly.pdbx_strand_id
1 'polypeptide(L)'
;MAQNIYDNPAFFEGYAQLPRSVHGLDGAPEWPSLNAMLPELDTLFANVQQALKPGGSLVFSMEHPIYTCATRQGWLTDDNGERFWGVNHYQEEGQRVSNWLAEGVIKYHRPLGTTLNTLIRAGLTINEVNEWGPTQAQIDAWPALAEEAERPMLVLISARKA
;
A
#
# COMPACT_ATOMS: atom_id res chain seq x y z
N MET A 1 21.89 -19.96 -6.82
CA MET A 1 21.13 -19.09 -5.90
C MET A 1 21.52 -19.46 -4.49
N ALA A 2 21.83 -18.50 -3.61
CA ALA A 2 22.11 -18.81 -2.21
C ALA A 2 20.82 -19.29 -1.55
N GLN A 3 20.89 -20.41 -0.80
CA GLN A 3 19.72 -20.97 -0.12
C GLN A 3 19.28 -20.02 1.00
N ASN A 4 17.99 -19.68 1.02
CA ASN A 4 17.47 -18.76 2.01
C ASN A 4 17.28 -19.50 3.34
N ILE A 5 17.61 -18.88 4.47
CA ILE A 5 17.44 -19.50 5.80
C ILE A 5 15.96 -19.83 6.08
N TYR A 6 15.03 -19.09 5.46
CA TYR A 6 13.59 -19.37 5.53
C TYR A 6 13.17 -20.64 4.79
N ASP A 7 14.02 -21.21 3.94
CA ASP A 7 13.77 -22.50 3.28
C ASP A 7 14.03 -23.70 4.21
N ASN A 8 14.65 -23.48 5.39
CA ASN A 8 14.83 -24.50 6.42
C ASN A 8 13.54 -24.65 7.24
N PRO A 9 12.85 -25.82 7.21
CA PRO A 9 11.57 -25.99 7.87
C PRO A 9 11.61 -25.76 9.38
N ALA A 10 12.67 -26.21 10.06
CA ALA A 10 12.79 -26.05 11.51
C ALA A 10 13.03 -24.58 11.90
N PHE A 11 13.80 -23.84 11.10
CA PHE A 11 13.98 -22.40 11.31
C PHE A 11 12.67 -21.65 11.06
N PHE A 12 12.00 -21.92 9.93
CA PHE A 12 10.75 -21.26 9.58
C PHE A 12 9.65 -21.54 10.61
N GLU A 13 9.53 -22.78 11.08
CA GLU A 13 8.57 -23.15 12.12
C GLU A 13 8.82 -22.33 13.41
N GLY A 14 10.06 -22.27 13.89
CA GLY A 14 10.41 -21.44 15.05
C GLY A 14 10.19 -19.94 14.82
N TYR A 15 10.54 -19.44 13.63
CA TYR A 15 10.35 -18.04 13.23
C TYR A 15 8.87 -17.64 13.17
N ALA A 16 8.01 -18.53 12.68
CA ALA A 16 6.57 -18.33 12.57
C ALA A 16 5.88 -18.26 13.94
N GLN A 17 6.47 -18.85 14.99
CA GLN A 17 5.96 -18.78 16.36
C GLN A 17 6.36 -17.51 17.13
N LEU A 18 7.20 -16.65 16.56
CA LEU A 18 7.58 -15.40 17.25
C LEU A 18 6.33 -14.53 17.49
N PRO A 19 6.23 -13.81 18.63
CA PRO A 19 5.06 -13.00 18.94
C PRO A 19 4.67 -12.02 17.82
N ARG A 20 5.64 -11.38 17.17
CA ARG A 20 5.41 -10.52 15.99
C ARG A 20 4.82 -11.25 14.77
N SER A 21 5.09 -12.55 14.64
CA SER A 21 4.60 -13.40 13.55
C SER A 21 3.18 -13.90 13.83
N VAL A 22 2.82 -14.08 15.11
CA VAL A 22 1.51 -14.58 15.55
C VAL A 22 0.51 -13.44 15.78
N HIS A 23 0.96 -12.33 16.37
CA HIS A 23 0.13 -11.20 16.81
C HIS A 23 0.36 -9.93 15.97
N GLY A 24 1.10 -10.03 14.87
CA GLY A 24 1.42 -8.88 14.02
C GLY A 24 2.20 -7.79 14.77
N LEU A 25 1.86 -6.53 14.50
CA LEU A 25 2.56 -5.37 15.07
C LEU A 25 2.40 -5.27 16.59
N ASP A 26 1.31 -5.76 17.17
CA ASP A 26 1.09 -5.80 18.62
C ASP A 26 2.04 -6.79 19.32
N GLY A 27 2.52 -7.79 18.59
CA GLY A 27 3.55 -8.74 19.05
C GLY A 27 4.99 -8.27 18.84
N ALA A 28 5.20 -7.08 18.25
CA ALA A 28 6.52 -6.50 18.00
C ALA A 28 6.82 -5.40 19.03
N PRO A 29 7.58 -5.69 20.11
CA PRO A 29 7.78 -4.74 21.20
C PRO A 29 8.50 -3.45 20.78
N GLU A 30 9.31 -3.49 19.72
CA GLU A 30 9.98 -2.33 19.16
C GLU A 30 9.07 -1.46 18.28
N TRP A 31 7.92 -1.98 17.84
CA TRP A 31 7.06 -1.31 16.87
C TRP A 31 6.61 0.09 17.29
N PRO A 32 6.17 0.35 18.54
CA PRO A 32 5.82 1.70 18.95
C PRO A 32 6.98 2.69 18.81
N SER A 33 8.21 2.24 19.10
CA SER A 33 9.42 3.07 18.96
C SER A 33 9.75 3.30 17.49
N LEU A 34 9.68 2.27 16.65
CA LEU A 34 9.93 2.38 15.21
C LEU A 34 8.87 3.26 14.52
N ASN A 35 7.60 3.07 14.85
CA ASN A 35 6.50 3.87 14.33
C ASN A 35 6.65 5.35 14.70
N ALA A 36 7.07 5.66 15.94
CA ALA A 36 7.36 7.03 16.36
C ALA A 36 8.56 7.66 15.62
N MET A 37 9.43 6.85 15.04
CA MET A 37 10.55 7.31 14.21
C MET A 37 10.18 7.47 12.73
N LEU A 38 9.03 6.95 12.28
CA LEU A 38 8.61 7.10 10.89
C LEU A 38 8.22 8.55 10.63
N PRO A 39 8.88 9.23 9.67
CA PRO A 39 8.57 10.61 9.37
C PRO A 39 7.23 10.75 8.62
N GLU A 40 6.65 11.94 8.68
CA GLU A 40 5.55 12.33 7.81
C GLU A 40 5.93 12.19 6.32
N LEU A 41 4.93 12.00 5.45
CA LEU A 41 5.15 11.69 4.03
C LEU A 41 6.04 12.71 3.31
N ASP A 42 5.82 14.00 3.59
CA ASP A 42 6.63 15.10 3.04
C ASP A 42 8.11 14.97 3.43
N THR A 43 8.38 14.69 4.70
CA THR A 43 9.74 14.46 5.20
C THR A 43 10.33 13.15 4.67
N LEU A 44 9.53 12.10 4.54
CA LEU A 44 9.95 10.83 3.94
C LEU A 44 10.45 11.06 2.51
N PHE A 45 9.66 11.72 1.66
CA PHE A 45 10.05 11.97 0.28
C PHE A 45 11.23 12.94 0.14
N ALA A 46 11.34 13.95 1.02
CA ALA A 46 12.53 14.80 1.07
C ALA A 46 13.80 13.99 1.42
N ASN A 47 13.72 13.11 2.43
CA ASN A 47 14.85 12.26 2.82
C ASN A 47 15.24 11.28 1.69
N VAL A 48 14.25 10.67 1.03
CA VAL A 48 14.48 9.81 -0.13
C VAL A 48 15.15 10.60 -1.26
N GLN A 49 14.63 11.78 -1.60
CA GLN A 49 15.23 12.63 -2.63
C GLN A 49 16.67 12.99 -2.29
N GLN A 50 16.98 13.30 -1.03
CA GLN A 50 18.35 13.58 -0.61
C GLN A 50 19.26 12.36 -0.75
N ALA A 51 18.77 11.18 -0.36
CA ALA A 51 19.53 9.93 -0.37
C ALA A 51 19.80 9.39 -1.79
N LEU A 52 18.93 9.67 -2.76
CA LEU A 52 19.13 9.26 -4.15
C LEU A 52 20.33 9.97 -4.78
N LYS A 53 21.13 9.22 -5.55
CA LYS A 53 22.15 9.78 -6.45
C LYS A 53 21.47 10.55 -7.60
N PRO A 54 22.13 11.56 -8.22
CA PRO A 54 21.62 12.19 -9.43
C PRO A 54 21.23 11.16 -10.49
N GLY A 55 20.04 11.30 -11.06
CA GLY A 55 19.47 10.35 -11.99
C GLY A 55 18.88 9.06 -11.38
N GLY A 56 18.94 8.87 -10.06
CA GLY A 56 18.37 7.72 -9.35
C GLY A 56 16.84 7.76 -9.25
N SER A 57 16.21 6.60 -9.05
CA SER A 57 14.75 6.45 -9.06
C SER A 57 14.21 5.93 -7.73
N LEU A 58 13.02 6.40 -7.38
CA LEU A 58 12.12 5.83 -6.39
C LEU A 58 10.95 5.17 -7.15
N VAL A 59 10.73 3.87 -6.93
CA VAL A 59 9.60 3.13 -7.48
C VAL A 59 8.90 2.44 -6.32
N PHE A 60 7.59 2.66 -6.18
CA PHE A 60 6.80 2.09 -5.08
C PHE A 60 5.37 1.82 -5.50
N SER A 61 4.69 0.98 -4.74
CA SER A 61 3.25 0.78 -4.80
C SER A 61 2.59 1.13 -3.46
N MET A 62 1.33 1.50 -3.52
CA MET A 62 0.48 1.70 -2.35
C MET A 62 -0.97 1.32 -2.67
N GLU A 63 -1.79 1.09 -1.64
CA GLU A 63 -3.24 0.97 -1.86
C GLU A 63 -3.77 2.25 -2.52
N HIS A 64 -4.64 2.08 -3.51
CA HIS A 64 -5.23 3.19 -4.23
C HIS A 64 -6.12 4.02 -3.28
N PRO A 65 -6.18 5.35 -3.42
CA PRO A 65 -7.07 6.20 -2.62
C PRO A 65 -8.57 5.83 -2.72
N ILE A 66 -9.02 5.30 -3.87
CA ILE A 66 -10.39 4.73 -4.03
C ILE A 66 -10.61 3.54 -3.07
N TYR A 67 -9.58 2.71 -2.87
CA TYR A 67 -9.66 1.56 -1.97
C TYR A 67 -9.65 1.99 -0.49
N THR A 68 -8.86 3.01 -0.16
CA THR A 68 -8.68 3.45 1.24
C THR A 68 -9.69 4.48 1.73
N CYS A 69 -10.37 5.22 0.86
CA CYS A 69 -11.24 6.33 1.25
C CYS A 69 -12.40 5.90 2.16
N ALA A 70 -13.02 4.77 1.82
CA ALA A 70 -14.24 4.32 2.45
C ALA A 70 -13.99 3.78 3.87
N THR A 71 -14.83 4.21 4.81
CA THR A 71 -14.85 3.66 6.18
C THR A 71 -15.22 2.17 6.18
N ARG A 72 -16.12 1.77 5.26
CA ARG A 72 -16.47 0.37 5.01
C ARG A 72 -15.91 -0.04 3.66
N GLN A 73 -14.78 -0.73 3.67
CA GLN A 73 -14.15 -1.28 2.47
C GLN A 73 -14.85 -2.56 2.06
N GLY A 74 -15.38 -2.61 0.84
CA GLY A 74 -16.06 -3.79 0.32
C GLY A 74 -17.05 -3.48 -0.80
N TRP A 75 -17.39 -4.51 -1.55
CA TRP A 75 -18.44 -4.45 -2.57
C TRP A 75 -19.81 -4.24 -1.92
N LEU A 76 -20.60 -3.35 -2.51
CA LEU A 76 -21.98 -3.10 -2.17
C LEU A 76 -22.87 -3.52 -3.33
N THR A 77 -24.15 -3.70 -3.05
CA THR A 77 -25.17 -4.02 -4.06
C THR A 77 -26.32 -3.04 -3.89
N ASP A 78 -26.78 -2.45 -4.98
CA ASP A 78 -27.91 -1.53 -4.97
C ASP A 78 -29.26 -2.28 -5.03
N ASP A 79 -30.37 -1.52 -5.03
CA ASP A 79 -31.73 -2.09 -5.07
C ASP A 79 -32.05 -2.79 -6.41
N ASN A 80 -31.27 -2.53 -7.47
CA ASN A 80 -31.40 -3.19 -8.76
C ASN A 80 -30.55 -4.48 -8.86
N GLY A 81 -29.76 -4.79 -7.83
CA GLY A 81 -28.82 -5.91 -7.84
C GLY A 81 -27.49 -5.61 -8.51
N GLU A 82 -27.20 -4.35 -8.85
CA GLU A 82 -25.93 -3.92 -9.44
C GLU A 82 -24.85 -3.83 -8.35
N ARG A 83 -23.71 -4.48 -8.59
CA ARG A 83 -22.56 -4.46 -7.68
C ARG A 83 -21.72 -3.22 -7.93
N PHE A 84 -21.31 -2.50 -6.89
CA PHE A 84 -20.45 -1.33 -7.01
C PHE A 84 -19.49 -1.17 -5.84
N TRP A 85 -18.44 -0.36 -6.03
CA TRP A 85 -17.51 0.03 -4.98
C TRP A 85 -17.81 1.45 -4.50
N GLY A 86 -18.19 1.59 -3.23
CA GLY A 86 -18.54 2.88 -2.66
C GLY A 86 -17.32 3.80 -2.50
N VAL A 87 -17.44 5.05 -2.96
CA VAL A 87 -16.47 6.12 -2.69
C VAL A 87 -17.12 7.16 -1.79
N ASN A 88 -16.63 7.28 -0.56
CA ASN A 88 -17.03 8.29 0.42
C ASN A 88 -15.80 8.79 1.18
N HIS A 89 -15.87 10.03 1.69
CA HIS A 89 -14.78 10.67 2.46
C HIS A 89 -13.43 10.74 1.72
N TYR A 90 -13.43 10.75 0.37
CA TYR A 90 -12.20 10.73 -0.43
C TYR A 90 -11.31 11.98 -0.25
N GLN A 91 -11.91 13.13 0.05
CA GLN A 91 -11.13 14.35 0.31
C GLN A 91 -10.72 14.48 1.78
N GLU A 92 -11.17 13.57 2.65
CA GLU A 92 -10.89 13.59 4.08
C GLU A 92 -9.63 12.77 4.39
N GLU A 93 -8.48 13.41 4.25
CA GLU A 93 -7.19 12.81 4.61
C GLU A 93 -7.14 12.37 6.07
N GLY A 94 -6.37 11.31 6.33
CA GLY A 94 -6.04 10.91 7.68
C GLY A 94 -6.15 9.41 7.92
N GLN A 95 -6.21 9.05 9.19
CA GLN A 95 -6.19 7.66 9.63
C GLN A 95 -7.41 6.89 9.12
N ARG A 96 -7.18 5.64 8.71
CA ARG A 96 -8.19 4.61 8.47
C ARG A 96 -7.78 3.38 9.27
N VAL A 97 -8.75 2.68 9.83
CA VAL A 97 -8.52 1.38 10.47
C VAL A 97 -9.22 0.35 9.62
N SER A 98 -8.48 -0.67 9.19
CA SER A 98 -9.02 -1.77 8.41
C SER A 98 -8.69 -3.10 9.08
N ASN A 99 -9.61 -4.05 8.98
CA ASN A 99 -9.41 -5.41 9.49
C ASN A 99 -9.13 -6.41 8.35
N TRP A 100 -8.71 -5.92 7.18
CA TRP A 100 -8.56 -6.73 5.96
C TRP A 100 -7.38 -7.70 6.04
N LEU A 101 -6.18 -7.19 6.39
CA LEU A 101 -4.97 -8.02 6.48
C LEU A 101 -4.80 -8.64 7.87
N ALA A 102 -5.12 -7.85 8.90
CA ALA A 102 -5.16 -8.24 10.30
C ALA A 102 -6.11 -7.28 11.02
N GLU A 103 -6.56 -7.63 12.21
CA GLU A 103 -7.36 -6.72 13.04
C GLU A 103 -6.56 -5.46 13.39
N GLY A 104 -7.20 -4.29 13.28
CA GLY A 104 -6.62 -3.02 13.76
C GLY A 104 -5.55 -2.40 12.87
N VAL A 105 -5.39 -2.81 11.62
CA VAL A 105 -4.36 -2.22 10.73
C VAL A 105 -4.67 -0.75 10.47
N ILE A 106 -3.77 0.11 10.97
CA ILE A 106 -3.79 1.56 10.75
C ILE A 106 -3.21 1.85 9.37
N LYS A 107 -3.99 2.57 8.57
CA LYS A 107 -3.64 3.10 7.25
C LYS A 107 -3.78 4.62 7.27
N TYR A 108 -3.14 5.30 6.34
CA TYR A 108 -3.29 6.74 6.16
C TYR A 108 -3.84 7.02 4.76
N HIS A 109 -5.11 7.38 4.69
CA HIS A 109 -5.75 7.78 3.45
C HIS A 109 -5.26 9.17 3.04
N ARG A 110 -4.88 9.28 1.76
CA ARG A 110 -4.57 10.54 1.08
C ARG A 110 -5.10 10.47 -0.35
N PRO A 111 -5.71 11.55 -0.90
CA PRO A 111 -5.98 11.65 -2.32
C PRO A 111 -4.70 11.41 -3.13
N LEU A 112 -4.86 10.88 -4.35
CA LEU A 112 -3.72 10.65 -5.24
C LEU A 112 -2.93 11.94 -5.50
N GLY A 113 -3.64 13.06 -5.65
CA GLY A 113 -3.03 14.39 -5.82
C GLY A 113 -2.12 14.79 -4.66
N THR A 114 -2.44 14.41 -3.42
CA THR A 114 -1.57 14.70 -2.27
C THR A 114 -0.25 13.96 -2.40
N THR A 115 -0.26 12.67 -2.70
CA THR A 115 0.97 11.87 -2.89
C THR A 115 1.81 12.42 -4.04
N LEU A 116 1.21 12.64 -5.22
CA LEU A 116 1.93 13.12 -6.40
C LEU A 116 2.53 14.51 -6.19
N ASN A 117 1.77 15.44 -5.63
CA ASN A 117 2.26 16.79 -5.37
C ASN A 117 3.34 16.81 -4.29
N THR A 118 3.32 15.86 -3.35
CA THR A 118 4.38 15.74 -2.33
C THR A 118 5.70 15.28 -2.95
N LEU A 119 5.67 14.33 -3.89
CA LEU A 119 6.86 13.94 -4.68
C LEU A 119 7.42 15.14 -5.45
N ILE A 120 6.55 15.90 -6.12
CA ILE A 120 6.94 17.09 -6.88
C ILE A 120 7.60 18.13 -5.96
N ARG A 121 6.98 18.43 -4.81
CA ARG A 121 7.53 19.39 -3.83
C ARG A 121 8.87 18.93 -3.25
N ALA A 122 9.07 17.63 -3.09
CA ALA A 122 10.35 17.07 -2.66
C ALA A 122 11.46 17.20 -3.73
N GLY A 123 11.14 17.63 -4.95
CA GLY A 123 12.11 17.79 -6.05
C GLY A 123 12.33 16.52 -6.87
N LEU A 124 11.38 15.59 -6.84
CA LEU A 124 11.37 14.42 -7.71
C LEU A 124 10.50 14.69 -8.95
N THR A 125 10.95 14.23 -10.11
CA THR A 125 10.18 14.23 -11.35
C THR A 125 9.38 12.93 -11.43
N ILE A 126 8.06 13.01 -11.59
CA ILE A 126 7.23 11.83 -11.80
C ILE A 126 7.46 11.30 -13.22
N ASN A 127 7.80 10.02 -13.32
CA ASN A 127 8.01 9.33 -14.60
C ASN A 127 6.75 8.58 -15.04
N GLU A 128 6.10 7.89 -14.11
CA GLU A 128 4.94 7.04 -14.41
C GLU A 128 4.02 6.93 -13.19
N VAL A 129 2.72 6.92 -13.45
CA VAL A 129 1.65 6.59 -12.49
C VAL A 129 0.79 5.52 -13.15
N ASN A 130 0.64 4.38 -12.48
CA ASN A 130 -0.11 3.23 -12.99
C ASN A 130 -1.12 2.80 -11.92
N GLU A 131 -2.40 3.05 -12.18
CA GLU A 131 -3.52 2.52 -11.40
C GLU A 131 -3.76 1.08 -11.86
N TRP A 132 -3.28 0.11 -11.08
CA TRP A 132 -3.18 -1.28 -11.53
C TRP A 132 -4.55 -1.89 -11.81
N GLY A 133 -4.64 -2.57 -12.95
CA GLY A 133 -5.70 -3.53 -13.27
C GLY A 133 -5.10 -4.81 -13.87
N PRO A 134 -5.77 -5.96 -13.70
CA PRO A 134 -5.29 -7.23 -14.25
C PRO A 134 -5.46 -7.27 -15.78
N THR A 135 -4.53 -7.95 -16.45
CA THR A 135 -4.68 -8.29 -17.87
C THR A 135 -5.67 -9.44 -18.06
N GLN A 136 -6.24 -9.59 -19.26
CA GLN A 136 -7.14 -10.70 -19.57
C GLN A 136 -6.48 -12.07 -19.30
N ALA A 137 -5.21 -12.23 -19.67
CA ALA A 137 -4.46 -13.46 -19.41
C ALA A 137 -4.32 -13.77 -17.91
N GLN A 138 -4.21 -12.74 -17.06
CA GLN A 138 -4.18 -12.91 -15.60
C GLN A 138 -5.56 -13.29 -15.05
N ILE A 139 -6.63 -12.72 -15.59
CA ILE A 139 -8.01 -13.09 -15.23
C ILE A 139 -8.30 -14.54 -15.65
N ASP A 140 -7.89 -14.93 -16.86
CA ASP A 140 -8.08 -16.30 -17.37
C ASP A 140 -7.34 -17.31 -16.48
N ALA A 141 -6.15 -16.96 -15.99
CA ALA A 141 -5.36 -17.78 -15.08
C ALA A 141 -5.90 -17.77 -13.64
N TRP A 142 -6.45 -16.63 -13.18
CA TRP A 142 -7.01 -16.45 -11.85
C TRP A 142 -8.30 -15.61 -11.91
N PRO A 143 -9.47 -16.26 -12.09
CA PRO A 143 -10.75 -15.57 -12.31
C PRO A 143 -11.18 -14.61 -11.20
N ALA A 144 -10.69 -14.81 -9.96
CA ALA A 144 -10.97 -13.90 -8.84
C ALA A 144 -10.39 -12.49 -9.06
N LEU A 145 -9.42 -12.32 -9.96
CA LEU A 145 -8.89 -11.00 -10.31
C LEU A 145 -9.89 -10.17 -11.12
N ALA A 146 -10.95 -10.75 -11.68
CA ALA A 146 -11.89 -10.00 -12.52
C ALA A 146 -12.48 -8.76 -11.82
N GLU A 147 -12.73 -8.82 -10.50
CA GLU A 147 -13.25 -7.68 -9.75
C GLU A 147 -12.27 -6.49 -9.67
N GLU A 148 -10.97 -6.76 -9.81
CA GLU A 148 -9.91 -5.76 -9.79
C GLU A 148 -9.86 -4.93 -11.08
N ALA A 149 -10.55 -5.36 -12.13
CA ALA A 149 -10.73 -4.59 -13.36
C ALA A 149 -11.78 -3.47 -13.21
N GLU A 150 -12.67 -3.56 -12.23
CA GLU A 150 -13.75 -2.59 -12.01
C GLU A 150 -13.33 -1.41 -11.10
N ARG A 151 -12.37 -1.63 -10.19
CA ARG A 151 -11.85 -0.59 -9.28
C ARG A 151 -10.39 -0.85 -8.90
N PRO A 152 -9.52 0.17 -8.92
CA PRO A 152 -8.10 -0.02 -8.63
C PRO A 152 -7.89 -0.33 -7.14
N MET A 153 -7.22 -1.44 -6.84
CA MET A 153 -6.73 -1.73 -5.49
C MET A 153 -5.40 -1.04 -5.21
N LEU A 154 -4.55 -0.90 -6.23
CA LEU A 154 -3.18 -0.40 -6.09
C LEU A 154 -2.91 0.74 -7.06
N VAL A 155 -2.02 1.65 -6.65
CA VAL A 155 -1.31 2.56 -7.56
C VAL A 155 0.19 2.30 -7.45
N LEU A 156 0.85 2.28 -8.60
CA LEU A 156 2.30 2.19 -8.73
C LEU A 156 2.81 3.54 -9.23
N ILE A 157 3.87 4.04 -8.61
CA ILE A 157 4.45 5.34 -8.95
C ILE A 157 5.95 5.18 -9.11
N SER A 158 6.46 5.73 -10.22
CA SER A 158 7.88 5.87 -10.50
C SER A 158 8.23 7.35 -10.54
N ALA A 159 9.25 7.75 -9.77
CA ALA A 159 9.76 9.11 -9.75
C ALA A 159 11.30 9.11 -9.75
N ARG A 160 11.91 10.16 -10.28
CA ARG A 160 13.36 10.27 -10.48
C ARG A 160 13.90 11.56 -9.92
N LYS A 161 15.09 11.49 -9.32
CA LYS A 161 15.91 12.66 -9.01
C LYS A 161 16.60 13.15 -10.27
N ALA A 162 16.38 14.42 -10.62
CA ALA A 162 17.07 15.08 -11.72
C ALA A 162 18.60 14.94 -11.61
#